data_AF-A0A821TXF7-F1
#
_entry.id   AF-A0A821TXF7-F1
#
_cell.length_a   1.000
_cell.length_b   1.000
_cell.length_c   1.000
_cell.angle_alpha   90.00
_cell.angle_beta   90.00
_cell.angle_gamma   90.00
#
_symmetry.space_group_name_H-M   'P 1'
#
loop_
_entity.id
_entity.type
_entity.pdbx_description
1 polymer ?
#
loop_
_entity_poly.entity_id
_entity_poly.type
_entity_poly.pdbx_seq_one_letter_code
_entity_poly.pdbx_strand_id
1 'polypeptide(L)'
;LKGVIQSSPQDTDKRVTVARHIAQELNVISKTITQHQRQQRLLPIELQELIIKFYNQDDISYQLAGKRDCITFKDNDGTSTTLQKKNSVI
;
A
#
# COMPACT_ATOMS: atom_id res chain seq x y z
N LEU A 1 -47.85 6.45 -2.25
CA LEU A 1 -46.40 6.21 -2.07
C LEU A 1 -45.79 7.48 -1.48
N LYS A 2 -45.76 7.58 -0.14
CA LYS A 2 -45.24 8.76 0.57
C LYS A 2 -43.72 8.77 0.43
N GLY A 3 -43.20 9.95 0.07
CA GLY A 3 -41.87 10.15 -0.50
C GLY A 3 -40.72 9.67 0.38
N VAL A 4 -39.91 8.80 -0.21
CA VAL A 4 -38.53 8.48 0.22
C VAL A 4 -37.63 9.66 -0.18
N ILE A 5 -37.90 10.86 0.35
CA ILE A 5 -37.12 12.07 0.04
C ILE A 5 -36.42 12.60 1.31
N GLN A 6 -36.79 12.10 2.50
CA GLN A 6 -36.22 12.56 3.78
C GLN A 6 -35.00 11.78 4.30
N SER A 7 -34.35 10.93 3.50
CA SER A 7 -33.16 10.19 3.96
C SER A 7 -31.83 10.83 3.56
N SER A 8 -31.84 11.86 2.70
CA SER A 8 -30.61 12.60 2.38
C SER A 8 -30.36 13.67 3.44
N PRO A 9 -29.13 13.81 3.96
CA PRO A 9 -28.76 14.98 4.74
C PRO A 9 -29.10 16.25 3.96
N GLN A 10 -29.77 17.22 4.59
CA GLN A 10 -30.03 18.53 3.98
C GLN A 10 -28.77 19.40 3.95
N ASP A 11 -27.80 19.04 4.79
CA ASP A 11 -26.49 19.66 4.90
C ASP A 11 -25.57 19.21 3.75
N THR A 12 -25.10 20.17 2.96
CA THR A 12 -24.25 19.97 1.80
C THR A 12 -22.97 19.20 2.14
N ASP A 13 -22.35 19.46 3.29
CA ASP A 13 -21.09 18.82 3.70
C ASP A 13 -21.30 17.33 3.99
N LYS A 14 -22.43 17.00 4.60
CA LYS A 14 -22.82 15.61 4.86
C LYS A 14 -23.12 14.87 3.57
N ARG A 15 -23.75 15.52 2.58
CA ARG A 15 -24.02 14.92 1.26
C ARG A 15 -22.72 14.59 0.51
N VAL A 16 -21.75 15.49 0.52
CA VAL A 16 -20.43 15.27 -0.08
C VAL A 16 -19.71 14.10 0.60
N THR A 17 -19.80 14.02 1.93
CA THR A 17 -19.19 12.92 2.71
C THR A 17 -19.81 11.57 2.37
N VAL A 18 -21.14 11.49 2.29
CA VAL A 18 -21.86 10.26 1.92
C VAL A 18 -21.54 9.85 0.48
N ALA A 19 -21.55 10.80 -0.47
CA ALA A 19 -21.20 10.53 -1.86
C ALA A 19 -19.76 10.00 -2.01
N ARG A 20 -18.81 10.60 -1.27
CA ARG A 20 -17.42 10.15 -1.23
C ARG A 20 -17.30 8.73 -0.66
N HIS A 21 -18.03 8.43 0.42
CA HIS A 21 -18.02 7.10 1.03
C HIS A 21 -18.58 6.04 0.07
N ILE A 22 -19.70 6.30 -0.60
CA ILE A 22 -20.29 5.39 -1.59
C ILE A 22 -19.33 5.17 -2.77
N ALA A 23 -18.73 6.24 -3.31
CA ALA A 23 -17.77 6.12 -4.40
C ALA A 23 -16.52 5.31 -4.01
N GLN A 24 -16.10 5.38 -2.75
CA GLN A 24 -15.03 4.58 -2.18
C GLN A 24 -15.42 3.09 -2.02
N GLU A 25 -16.64 2.78 -1.60
CA GLU A 25 -17.13 1.39 -1.50
C GLU A 25 -17.32 0.74 -2.88
N LEU A 26 -17.73 1.52 -3.87
CA LEU A 26 -17.87 1.07 -5.27
C LEU A 26 -16.55 1.05 -6.05
N ASN A 27 -15.41 1.33 -5.39
CA ASN A 27 -14.07 1.42 -6.00
C ASN A 27 -13.98 2.41 -7.18
N VAL A 28 -14.88 3.40 -7.25
CA VAL A 28 -14.82 4.48 -8.25
C VAL A 28 -13.67 5.44 -7.91
N ILE A 29 -13.41 5.62 -6.61
CA ILE A 29 -12.26 6.38 -6.11
C ILE A 29 -11.53 5.56 -5.04
N SER A 30 -10.21 5.73 -4.97
CA SER A 30 -9.38 5.02 -3.99
C SER A 30 -9.79 5.38 -2.56
N LYS A 31 -9.94 4.35 -1.72
CA LYS A 31 -10.10 4.55 -0.27
C LYS A 31 -8.88 5.25 0.28
N THR A 32 -9.09 6.38 0.96
CA THR A 32 -8.03 7.06 1.69
C THR A 32 -7.64 6.17 2.87
N ILE A 33 -6.48 5.53 2.79
CA ILE A 33 -5.95 4.69 3.87
C ILE A 33 -5.54 5.63 5.00
N THR A 34 -6.10 5.45 6.19
CA THR A 34 -5.69 6.24 7.36
C THR A 34 -4.27 5.88 7.77
N GLN A 35 -3.55 6.81 8.41
CA GLN A 35 -2.17 6.56 8.87
C GLN A 35 -2.08 5.31 9.78
N HIS A 36 -3.09 5.08 10.62
CA HIS A 36 -3.19 3.88 11.45
C HIS A 36 -3.35 2.60 10.63
N GLN A 37 -4.23 2.59 9.62
CA GLN A 37 -4.36 1.45 8.71
C GLN A 37 -3.10 1.22 7.89
N ARG A 38 -2.35 2.27 7.57
CA ARG A 38 -1.04 2.16 6.92
C ARG A 38 -0.03 1.49 7.85
N GLN A 39 0.05 1.90 9.12
CA GLN A 39 0.93 1.29 10.12
C GLN A 39 0.60 -0.20 10.35
N GLN A 40 -0.68 -0.56 10.42
CA GLN A 40 -1.10 -1.96 10.54
C GLN A 40 -0.74 -2.84 9.33
N ARG A 41 -0.53 -2.23 8.15
CA ARG A 41 -0.09 -2.91 6.93
C ARG A 41 1.42 -2.95 6.77
N LEU A 42 2.18 -2.25 7.62
CA LEU A 42 3.63 -2.34 7.61
C LEU A 42 4.04 -3.67 8.24
N LEU A 43 5.00 -4.34 7.63
CA LEU A 43 5.62 -5.53 8.21
C LEU A 43 6.32 -5.10 9.52
N PRO A 44 6.30 -5.95 10.57
CA PRO A 44 7.11 -5.73 11.77
C PRO A 44 8.58 -5.47 11.39
N ILE A 45 9.24 -4.57 12.11
CA ILE A 45 10.61 -4.13 11.80
C ILE A 45 11.56 -5.34 11.76
N GLU A 46 11.45 -6.25 12.74
CA GLU A 46 12.24 -7.47 12.81
C GLU A 46 12.12 -8.34 11.55
N LEU A 47 10.90 -8.42 10.99
CA LEU A 47 10.65 -9.19 9.78
C LEU A 47 11.23 -8.50 8.53
N GLN A 48 11.17 -7.17 8.47
CA GLN A 48 11.82 -6.41 7.40
C GLN A 48 13.33 -6.63 7.41
N GLU A 49 13.96 -6.57 8.58
CA GLU A 49 15.39 -6.83 8.73
C GLU A 49 15.77 -8.25 8.32
N LEU A 50 14.95 -9.26 8.67
CA LEU A 50 15.16 -10.64 8.25
C LEU A 50 15.06 -10.81 6.73
N ILE A 51 14.06 -10.17 6.09
CA ILE A 51 13.93 -10.19 4.62
C ILE A 51 15.14 -9.55 3.96
N ILE A 52 15.62 -8.41 4.47
CA ILE A 52 16.81 -7.73 3.95
C ILE A 52 18.05 -8.61 4.12
N LYS A 53 18.24 -9.22 5.30
CA LYS A 53 19.36 -10.13 5.57
C LYS A 53 19.32 -11.35 4.66
N PHE A 54 18.16 -11.99 4.53
CA PHE A 54 17.95 -13.12 3.63
C PHE A 54 18.28 -12.75 2.19
N TYR A 55 17.71 -11.65 1.69
CA TYR A 55 17.97 -11.16 0.34
C TYR A 55 19.45 -10.89 0.09
N ASN A 56 20.20 -10.39 1.08
CA ASN A 56 21.63 -10.13 0.93
C ASN A 56 22.52 -11.36 1.11
N GLN A 57 22.11 -12.36 1.90
CA GLN A 57 22.91 -13.55 2.21
C GLN A 57 22.74 -14.66 1.18
N ASP A 58 21.53 -14.90 0.71
CA ASP A 58 21.25 -16.01 -0.20
C ASP A 58 21.64 -15.62 -1.62
N ASP A 59 22.70 -16.22 -2.17
CA ASP A 59 23.09 -16.08 -3.59
C ASP A 59 22.06 -16.72 -4.56
N ILE A 60 20.99 -17.30 -4.03
CA ILE A 60 19.95 -18.05 -4.77
C ILE A 60 18.96 -17.14 -5.51
N SER A 61 19.27 -15.84 -5.68
CA SER A 61 18.51 -15.02 -6.62
C SER A 61 18.75 -15.56 -8.03
N TYR A 62 17.89 -16.48 -8.47
CA TYR A 62 17.80 -16.92 -9.85
C TYR A 62 17.36 -15.72 -10.68
N GLN A 63 18.32 -14.88 -11.05
CA GLN A 63 18.10 -13.80 -11.98
C GLN A 63 17.96 -14.41 -13.36
N LEU A 64 16.72 -14.44 -13.86
CA LEU A 64 16.47 -14.65 -15.28
C LEU A 64 17.32 -13.67 -16.08
N ALA A 65 17.98 -14.14 -17.13
CA ALA A 65 18.79 -13.30 -18.00
C ALA A 65 17.98 -12.08 -18.48
N GLY A 66 18.50 -10.87 -18.25
CA GLY A 66 17.83 -9.61 -18.60
C GLY A 66 16.83 -9.08 -17.56
N LYS A 67 16.62 -9.76 -16.42
CA LYS A 67 15.83 -9.27 -15.29
C LYS A 67 16.73 -8.93 -14.11
N ARG A 68 16.50 -7.75 -13.53
CA ARG A 68 17.15 -7.31 -12.29
C ARG A 68 16.30 -7.75 -11.12
N ASP A 69 16.88 -8.51 -10.19
CA ASP A 69 16.20 -8.81 -8.94
C ASP A 69 16.29 -7.59 -8.02
N CYS A 70 15.14 -7.19 -7.47
CA CYS A 70 15.04 -6.08 -6.54
C CYS A 70 13.91 -6.29 -5.53
N ILE A 71 14.15 -5.86 -4.30
CA ILE A 71 13.12 -5.74 -3.27
C ILE A 71 12.87 -4.26 -2.96
N THR A 72 11.60 -3.90 -2.75
CA THR A 72 11.20 -2.57 -2.32
C THR A 72 10.42 -2.68 -1.03
N PHE A 73 10.82 -1.91 -0.02
CA PHE A 73 10.13 -1.81 1.26
C PHE A 73 9.88 -0.35 1.63
N LYS A 74 8.91 -0.14 2.51
CA LYS A 74 8.56 1.19 3.02
C LYS A 74 9.09 1.34 4.43
N ASP A 75 9.92 2.36 4.64
CA ASP A 75 10.43 2.71 5.95
C ASP A 75 9.33 3.34 6.81
N ASN A 76 9.58 3.42 8.12
CA ASN A 76 8.67 4.02 9.09
C ASN A 76 8.37 5.50 8.79
N ASP A 77 9.32 6.20 8.17
CA ASP A 77 9.18 7.59 7.73
C ASP A 77 8.33 7.72 6.44
N GLY A 78 7.87 6.59 5.91
CA GLY A 78 7.04 6.52 4.72
C GLY A 78 7.80 6.62 3.40
N THR A 79 9.13 6.76 3.45
CA THR A 79 10.04 6.63 2.31
C THR A 79 10.03 5.21 1.77
N SER A 80 10.30 5.06 0.47
CA SER A 80 10.41 3.75 -0.17
C SER A 80 11.87 3.51 -0.52
N THR A 81 12.45 2.47 0.06
CA THR A 81 13.83 2.05 -0.19
C THR A 81 13.82 0.82 -1.09
N THR A 82 14.65 0.85 -2.14
CA THR A 82 14.78 -0.25 -3.09
C THR A 82 16.20 -0.79 -3.04
N LEU A 83 16.33 -2.10 -2.82
CA LEU A 83 17.59 -2.83 -2.87
C LEU A 83 17.64 -3.66 -4.14
N GLN A 84 18.71 -3.51 -4.92
CA GLN A 84 18.96 -4.28 -6.13
C GLN A 84 20.30 -5.00 -5.99
N LYS A 85 20.33 -6.31 -6.23
CA LYS A 85 21.60 -7.03 -6.28
C LYS A 85 22.41 -6.57 -7.48
N LYS A 86 23.71 -6.38 -7.28
CA LYS A 86 24.66 -6.18 -8.39
C LYS A 86 24.89 -7.54 -9.03
N ASN A 87 24.68 -7.63 -10.34
CA ASN A 87 25.08 -8.82 -11.09
C ASN A 87 26.61 -8.90 -11.02
N SER A 88 27.14 -9.92 -10.35
CA SER A 88 28.52 -10.36 -10.52
C SER A 88 28.61 -10.96 -11.92
N VAL A 89 28.99 -10.14 -12.89
CA VAL A 89 29.45 -10.63 -14.19
C VAL A 89 30.81 -11.27 -13.94
N ILE A 90 30.88 -12.60 -14.08
CA ILE A 90 32.14 -13.35 -14.26
C ILE A 90 32.46 -13.35 -15.75
#